data_AF-A0A9E5XU34-F1
#
_entry.id   AF-A0A9E5XU34-F1
#
_cell.length_a   1.000
_cell.length_b   1.000
_cell.length_c   1.000
_cell.angle_alpha   90.00
_cell.angle_beta   90.00
_cell.angle_gamma   90.00
#
_symmetry.space_group_name_H-M   'P 1'
#
loop_
_entity.id
_entity.type
_entity.pdbx_description
1 polymer ?
#
loop_
_entity_poly.entity_id
_entity_poly.type
_entity_poly.pdbx_seq_one_letter_code
_entity_poly.pdbx_strand_id
1 'polypeptide(L)'
;MQKKIGFLLILTISTAFIFFYYGQILLSPNSFLFNPKGDGIKNYYTYAYHNVNDTSAVNFQGLNYPYGEHFLYTDCHPVFTLLIRNLKAVFPDIVNYQIGIINFFMIFSLLLTAIFVWLILVKYKVNEIYAVLPAFGITVMQPQLFRLLGHLALSYSFFIPLTWLLLLKFIETSKKIFFSVVISIYILILFFIHGYLGMIAASFLLSYYIFDFIFNKKTTYKNKIYFLYIFVQSVLPLLIFRYFIAFTDNHPGRTDNPWGFFFYRADWDTVFIANHPPLNPLWHKILNIHQTWEGWAYIGITSIIAVTVFLIRSIKKSSENHKIRLDLDFIENKNLQIIILASILTLLFSMALPFRAGLRFITDWIPLIKQFRSVGRFAWIFYCVITISSSIYLFNLEKY
;
A
#
# COMPACT_ATOMS: atom_id res chain seq x y z
N MET A 1 21.27 -8.76 -22.94
CA MET A 1 21.79 -9.81 -22.03
C MET A 1 21.67 -9.39 -20.57
N GLN A 2 22.13 -8.19 -20.21
CA GLN A 2 22.14 -7.71 -18.83
C GLN A 2 20.72 -7.67 -18.18
N LYS A 3 19.64 -7.27 -18.89
CA LYS A 3 18.22 -7.33 -18.41
C LYS A 3 17.79 -8.67 -17.83
N LYS A 4 18.28 -9.77 -18.39
CA LYS A 4 17.97 -11.11 -17.89
C LYS A 4 18.71 -11.40 -16.59
N ILE A 5 19.94 -10.88 -16.44
CA ILE A 5 20.78 -11.09 -15.25
C ILE A 5 20.18 -10.39 -14.03
N GLY A 6 19.85 -9.09 -14.14
CA GLY A 6 19.24 -8.36 -13.01
C GLY A 6 17.94 -9.00 -12.53
N PHE A 7 17.09 -9.46 -13.46
CA PHE A 7 15.85 -10.18 -13.13
C PHE A 7 16.11 -11.49 -12.39
N LEU A 8 17.06 -12.30 -12.88
CA LEU A 8 17.44 -13.55 -12.22
C LEU A 8 18.04 -13.32 -10.84
N LEU A 9 18.82 -12.25 -10.66
CA LEU A 9 19.40 -11.89 -9.37
C LEU A 9 18.31 -11.48 -8.36
N ILE A 10 17.38 -10.59 -8.72
CA ILE A 10 16.29 -10.20 -7.81
C ILE A 10 15.38 -11.39 -7.47
N LEU A 11 15.11 -12.26 -8.44
CA LEU A 11 14.36 -13.50 -8.22
C LEU A 11 15.10 -14.41 -7.24
N THR A 12 16.40 -14.63 -7.45
CA THR A 12 17.23 -15.51 -6.60
C THR A 12 17.35 -14.98 -5.17
N ILE A 13 17.74 -13.72 -4.98
CA ILE A 13 17.95 -13.15 -3.63
C ILE A 13 16.65 -13.07 -2.83
N SER A 14 15.54 -12.68 -3.50
CA SER A 14 14.23 -12.59 -2.83
C SER A 14 13.71 -13.97 -2.47
N THR A 15 13.88 -14.96 -3.36
CA THR A 15 13.50 -16.35 -3.09
C THR A 15 14.35 -16.93 -1.97
N ALA A 16 15.67 -16.71 -1.97
CA ALA A 16 16.57 -17.16 -0.90
C ALA A 16 16.17 -16.56 0.46
N PHE A 17 15.89 -15.25 0.52
CA PHE A 17 15.37 -14.60 1.73
C PHE A 17 14.05 -15.23 2.19
N ILE A 18 13.11 -15.42 1.28
CA ILE A 18 11.81 -16.01 1.59
C ILE A 18 11.98 -17.44 2.12
N PHE A 19 12.81 -18.28 1.50
CA PHE A 19 13.07 -19.63 1.99
C PHE A 19 13.81 -19.63 3.33
N PHE A 20 14.74 -18.69 3.56
CA PHE A 20 15.48 -18.62 4.81
C PHE A 20 14.57 -18.26 6.00
N TYR A 21 13.67 -17.28 5.84
CA TYR A 21 12.80 -16.81 6.93
C TYR A 21 11.44 -17.50 7.00
N TYR A 22 10.91 -17.94 5.86
CA TYR A 22 9.56 -18.48 5.74
C TYR A 22 9.52 -19.88 5.10
N GLY A 23 10.66 -20.52 4.86
CA GLY A 23 10.74 -21.82 4.18
C GLY A 23 9.95 -22.92 4.87
N GLN A 24 9.94 -22.97 6.21
CA GLN A 24 9.13 -23.94 6.95
C GLN A 24 7.63 -23.77 6.65
N ILE A 25 7.17 -22.52 6.60
CA ILE A 25 5.78 -22.21 6.24
C ILE A 25 5.53 -22.58 4.77
N LEU A 26 6.46 -22.32 3.85
CA LEU A 26 6.26 -22.70 2.44
C LEU A 26 6.23 -24.22 2.21
N LEU A 27 7.01 -24.99 2.97
CA LEU A 27 7.07 -26.45 2.84
C LEU A 27 5.86 -27.14 3.50
N SER A 28 5.21 -26.50 4.48
CA SER A 28 4.05 -27.06 5.16
C SER A 28 3.03 -25.97 5.53
N PRO A 29 2.44 -25.26 4.55
CA PRO A 29 1.75 -23.99 4.80
C PRO A 29 0.49 -24.12 5.64
N ASN A 30 -0.14 -25.29 5.69
CA ASN A 30 -1.29 -25.55 6.57
C ASN A 30 -0.92 -25.85 8.03
N SER A 31 0.35 -26.11 8.32
CA SER A 31 0.84 -26.46 9.66
C SER A 31 1.25 -25.25 10.49
N PHE A 32 1.14 -24.04 9.95
CA PHE A 32 1.61 -22.81 10.59
C PHE A 32 0.53 -21.72 10.65
N LEU A 33 0.57 -20.95 11.72
CA LEU A 33 -0.16 -19.69 11.88
C LEU A 33 0.89 -18.60 12.16
N PHE A 34 0.83 -17.46 11.46
CA PHE A 34 1.78 -16.37 11.69
C PHE A 34 1.72 -15.80 13.12
N ASN A 35 0.51 -15.72 13.69
CA ASN A 35 0.32 -15.39 15.08
C ASN A 35 -0.90 -16.16 15.64
N PRO A 36 -0.70 -17.09 16.59
CA PRO A 36 -1.77 -17.89 17.17
C PRO A 36 -2.54 -17.14 18.29
N LYS A 37 -2.35 -15.84 18.47
CA LYS A 37 -2.99 -15.04 19.54
C LYS A 37 -3.66 -13.79 18.98
N GLY A 38 -4.57 -13.21 19.77
CA GLY A 38 -5.22 -11.92 19.52
C GLY A 38 -5.86 -11.83 18.13
N ASP A 39 -5.63 -10.72 17.43
CA ASP A 39 -6.17 -10.50 16.08
C ASP A 39 -5.64 -11.49 15.03
N GLY A 40 -4.42 -12.01 15.23
CA GLY A 40 -3.81 -12.96 14.28
C GLY A 40 -4.64 -14.23 14.12
N ILE A 41 -4.95 -14.91 15.23
CA ILE A 41 -5.77 -16.13 15.22
C ILE A 41 -7.22 -15.84 14.79
N LYS A 42 -7.76 -14.68 15.17
CA LYS A 42 -9.09 -14.24 14.76
C LYS A 42 -9.21 -14.18 13.23
N ASN A 43 -8.23 -13.62 12.52
CA ASN A 43 -8.28 -13.53 11.05
C ASN A 43 -8.29 -14.90 10.36
N TYR A 44 -7.53 -15.87 10.89
CA TYR A 44 -7.59 -17.26 10.41
C TYR A 44 -8.94 -17.90 10.72
N TYR A 45 -9.46 -17.69 11.93
CA TYR A 45 -10.74 -18.21 12.37
C TYR A 45 -11.89 -17.68 11.50
N THR A 46 -11.98 -16.36 11.30
CA THR A 46 -13.07 -15.76 10.52
C THR A 46 -13.05 -16.24 9.08
N TYR A 47 -11.87 -16.32 8.46
CA TYR A 47 -11.70 -16.89 7.12
C TYR A 47 -12.11 -18.37 7.06
N ALA A 48 -11.59 -19.19 7.95
CA ALA A 48 -11.82 -20.64 7.92
C ALA A 48 -13.27 -21.00 8.26
N TYR A 49 -13.83 -20.39 9.29
CA TYR A 49 -15.21 -20.60 9.72
C TYR A 49 -16.17 -20.19 8.61
N HIS A 50 -15.95 -19.02 7.99
CA HIS A 50 -16.85 -18.54 6.94
C HIS A 50 -16.91 -19.50 5.77
N ASN A 51 -15.78 -20.08 5.33
CA ASN A 51 -15.74 -21.01 4.20
C ASN A 51 -16.41 -22.38 4.48
N VAL A 52 -16.44 -22.80 5.75
CA VAL A 52 -16.96 -24.12 6.14
C VAL A 52 -18.43 -24.07 6.55
N ASN A 53 -18.78 -23.13 7.44
CA ASN A 53 -20.01 -23.20 8.23
C ASN A 53 -21.13 -22.30 7.74
N ASP A 54 -20.81 -21.16 7.12
CA ASP A 54 -21.83 -20.19 6.74
C ASP A 54 -22.50 -20.53 5.40
N THR A 55 -23.82 -20.35 5.32
CA THR A 55 -24.57 -20.49 4.07
C THR A 55 -24.57 -19.20 3.25
N SER A 56 -24.67 -18.05 3.92
CA SER A 56 -24.59 -16.74 3.28
C SER A 56 -23.19 -16.46 2.74
N ALA A 57 -23.12 -15.84 1.56
CA ALA A 57 -21.87 -15.44 0.93
C ALA A 57 -21.27 -14.14 1.53
N VAL A 58 -22.07 -13.37 2.26
CA VAL A 58 -21.70 -12.03 2.77
C VAL A 58 -21.91 -11.88 4.27
N ASN A 59 -22.80 -12.68 4.87
CA ASN A 59 -23.06 -12.67 6.30
C ASN A 59 -22.27 -13.80 6.97
N PHE A 60 -21.41 -13.43 7.91
CA PHE A 60 -20.58 -14.32 8.70
C PHE A 60 -21.21 -14.55 10.07
N GLN A 61 -21.49 -15.81 10.46
CA GLN A 61 -22.20 -16.10 11.71
C GLN A 61 -21.28 -16.46 12.88
N GLY A 62 -19.96 -16.54 12.68
CA GLY A 62 -19.01 -16.92 13.73
C GLY A 62 -18.75 -15.84 14.81
N LEU A 63 -19.38 -14.67 14.73
CA LEU A 63 -19.29 -13.58 15.71
C LEU A 63 -20.66 -12.92 15.89
N ASN A 64 -20.83 -12.13 16.96
CA ASN A 64 -22.02 -11.28 17.18
C ASN A 64 -23.37 -12.03 17.15
N TYR A 65 -23.44 -13.22 17.76
CA TYR A 65 -24.71 -13.95 17.89
C TYR A 65 -25.80 -13.08 18.56
N PRO A 66 -27.07 -13.13 18.10
CA PRO A 66 -27.62 -13.96 17.02
C PRO A 66 -27.53 -13.34 15.60
N TYR A 67 -26.92 -12.16 15.47
CA TYR A 67 -27.00 -11.37 14.24
C TYR A 67 -25.94 -11.75 13.20
N GLY A 68 -24.73 -12.09 13.64
CA GLY A 68 -23.59 -12.24 12.74
C GLY A 68 -22.89 -10.90 12.48
N GLU A 69 -22.00 -10.90 11.50
CA GLU A 69 -21.28 -9.72 11.01
C GLU A 69 -21.14 -9.80 9.49
N HIS A 70 -21.08 -8.65 8.83
CA HIS A 70 -20.80 -8.62 7.41
C HIS A 70 -19.33 -8.95 7.18
N PHE A 71 -19.02 -9.91 6.31
CA PHE A 71 -17.67 -10.47 6.12
C PHE A 71 -16.56 -9.44 5.80
N LEU A 72 -16.90 -8.27 5.24
CA LEU A 72 -15.94 -7.17 5.02
C LEU A 72 -15.38 -6.57 6.33
N TYR A 73 -16.04 -6.81 7.46
CA TYR A 73 -15.68 -6.27 8.78
C TYR A 73 -15.01 -7.30 9.69
N THR A 74 -14.76 -8.51 9.20
CA THR A 74 -14.19 -9.63 9.98
C THR A 74 -12.71 -9.91 9.65
N ASP A 75 -12.14 -9.16 8.70
CA ASP A 75 -10.75 -9.33 8.19
C ASP A 75 -10.49 -10.74 7.60
N CYS A 76 -11.54 -11.35 7.04
CA CYS A 76 -11.53 -12.72 6.54
C CYS A 76 -11.01 -12.87 5.10
N HIS A 77 -10.39 -11.85 4.50
CA HIS A 77 -9.98 -11.87 3.08
C HIS A 77 -11.13 -12.18 2.09
N PRO A 78 -12.13 -11.30 1.95
CA PRO A 78 -13.36 -11.56 1.18
C PRO A 78 -13.17 -12.15 -0.23
N VAL A 79 -12.22 -11.65 -1.03
CA VAL A 79 -11.91 -12.25 -2.36
C VAL A 79 -11.52 -13.72 -2.23
N PHE A 80 -10.64 -14.05 -1.28
CA PHE A 80 -10.20 -15.42 -1.06
C PHE A 80 -11.31 -16.28 -0.50
N THR A 81 -12.17 -15.75 0.38
CA THR A 81 -13.36 -16.47 0.86
C THR A 81 -14.26 -16.85 -0.31
N LEU A 82 -14.63 -15.87 -1.15
CA LEU A 82 -15.50 -16.12 -2.30
C LEU A 82 -14.86 -17.10 -3.29
N LEU A 83 -13.55 -16.99 -3.51
CA LEU A 83 -12.82 -17.92 -4.37
C LEU A 83 -12.89 -19.35 -3.82
N ILE A 84 -12.55 -19.57 -2.55
CA ILE A 84 -12.57 -20.89 -1.92
C ILE A 84 -13.98 -21.47 -1.89
N ARG A 85 -15.00 -20.67 -1.54
CA ARG A 85 -16.40 -21.12 -1.51
C ARG A 85 -16.90 -21.57 -2.88
N ASN A 86 -16.55 -20.84 -3.95
CA ASN A 86 -16.89 -21.24 -5.32
C ASN A 86 -16.10 -22.48 -5.77
N LEU A 87 -14.82 -22.55 -5.45
CA LEU A 87 -13.99 -23.71 -5.80
C LEU A 87 -14.37 -24.97 -5.03
N LYS A 88 -14.89 -24.86 -3.81
CA LYS A 88 -15.40 -25.98 -2.99
C LYS A 88 -16.46 -26.80 -3.73
N ALA A 89 -17.26 -26.17 -4.60
CA ALA A 89 -18.27 -26.87 -5.39
C ALA A 89 -17.66 -27.89 -6.39
N VAL A 90 -16.42 -27.65 -6.83
CA VAL A 90 -15.70 -28.51 -7.78
C VAL A 90 -14.62 -29.35 -7.08
N PHE A 91 -13.97 -28.79 -6.06
CA PHE A 91 -12.91 -29.42 -5.28
C PHE A 91 -13.23 -29.31 -3.78
N PRO A 92 -14.07 -30.20 -3.22
CA PRO A 92 -14.53 -30.10 -1.83
C PRO A 92 -13.40 -30.02 -0.80
N ASP A 93 -12.31 -30.75 -1.05
CA ASP A 93 -11.15 -30.81 -0.14
C ASP A 93 -10.32 -29.52 -0.10
N ILE A 94 -10.56 -28.55 -0.99
CA ILE A 94 -9.80 -27.29 -1.02
C ILE A 94 -9.89 -26.52 0.31
N VAL A 95 -11.01 -26.70 1.03
CA VAL A 95 -11.26 -26.05 2.31
C VAL A 95 -10.30 -26.53 3.39
N ASN A 96 -9.79 -27.76 3.28
CA ASN A 96 -8.76 -28.30 4.19
C ASN A 96 -7.40 -27.61 4.02
N TYR A 97 -7.18 -26.94 2.88
CA TYR A 97 -5.93 -26.25 2.55
C TYR A 97 -6.01 -24.73 2.65
N GLN A 98 -7.16 -24.18 3.07
CA GLN A 98 -7.43 -22.74 3.03
C GLN A 98 -6.40 -21.89 3.81
N ILE A 99 -5.97 -22.36 4.99
CA ILE A 99 -4.97 -21.69 5.82
C ILE A 99 -3.65 -21.59 5.07
N GLY A 100 -3.23 -22.69 4.46
CA GLY A 100 -2.00 -22.75 3.68
C GLY A 100 -2.07 -21.88 2.42
N ILE A 101 -3.24 -21.77 1.79
CA ILE A 101 -3.45 -20.89 0.63
C ILE A 101 -3.17 -19.44 1.01
N ILE A 102 -3.79 -18.92 2.07
CA ILE A 102 -3.55 -17.52 2.48
C ILE A 102 -2.11 -17.30 2.96
N ASN A 103 -1.52 -18.25 3.69
CA ASN A 103 -0.12 -18.18 4.09
C ASN A 103 0.81 -18.08 2.88
N PHE A 104 0.60 -18.94 1.89
CA PHE A 104 1.37 -18.92 0.65
C PHE A 104 1.24 -17.58 -0.07
N PHE A 105 0.02 -17.07 -0.28
CA PHE A 105 -0.18 -15.81 -1.01
C PHE A 105 0.39 -14.60 -0.25
N MET A 106 0.30 -14.57 1.08
CA MET A 106 0.92 -13.52 1.89
C MET A 106 2.44 -13.52 1.74
N ILE A 107 3.09 -14.68 1.79
CA ILE A 107 4.56 -14.78 1.60
C ILE A 107 4.95 -14.47 0.15
N PHE A 108 4.22 -15.04 -0.82
CA PHE A 108 4.45 -14.84 -2.25
C PHE A 108 4.31 -13.36 -2.65
N SER A 109 3.50 -12.59 -1.92
CA SER A 109 3.37 -11.14 -2.10
C SER A 109 4.72 -10.40 -1.97
N LEU A 110 5.64 -10.88 -1.13
CA LEU A 110 6.98 -10.31 -0.96
C LEU A 110 7.80 -10.48 -2.24
N LEU A 111 7.73 -11.64 -2.89
CA LEU A 111 8.45 -11.88 -4.14
C LEU A 111 7.95 -10.96 -5.26
N LEU A 112 6.62 -10.83 -5.38
CA LEU A 112 6.01 -9.91 -6.34
C LEU A 112 6.40 -8.46 -6.08
N THR A 113 6.48 -8.07 -4.81
CA THR A 113 6.92 -6.72 -4.41
C THR A 113 8.33 -6.45 -4.90
N ALA A 114 9.28 -7.32 -4.61
CA ALA A 114 10.68 -7.16 -5.03
C ALA A 114 10.80 -7.02 -6.55
N ILE A 115 10.09 -7.87 -7.29
CA ILE A 115 10.06 -7.81 -8.77
C ILE A 115 9.47 -6.49 -9.25
N PHE A 116 8.35 -6.04 -8.68
CA PHE A 116 7.69 -4.81 -9.11
C PHE A 116 8.50 -3.56 -8.78
N VAL A 117 9.11 -3.49 -7.60
CA VAL A 117 10.03 -2.40 -7.23
C VAL A 117 11.23 -2.37 -8.18
N TRP A 118 11.83 -3.52 -8.47
CA TRP A 118 12.92 -3.63 -9.44
C TRP A 118 12.50 -3.16 -10.84
N LEU A 119 11.31 -3.56 -11.31
CA LEU A 119 10.77 -3.09 -12.59
C LEU A 119 10.56 -1.58 -12.62
N ILE A 120 10.13 -0.95 -11.53
CA ILE A 120 10.00 0.51 -11.42
C ILE A 120 11.37 1.17 -11.55
N LEU A 121 12.37 0.70 -10.80
CA LEU A 121 13.74 1.24 -10.84
C LEU A 121 14.35 1.15 -12.25
N VAL A 122 14.25 -0.02 -12.89
CA VAL A 122 14.73 -0.23 -14.26
C VAL A 122 13.98 0.67 -15.26
N LYS A 123 12.68 0.87 -15.04
CA LYS A 123 11.87 1.77 -15.86
C LYS A 123 12.30 3.23 -15.76
N TYR A 124 12.79 3.65 -14.60
CA TYR A 124 13.45 4.95 -14.41
C TYR A 124 14.94 4.95 -14.76
N LYS A 125 15.39 3.98 -15.57
CA LYS A 125 16.76 3.88 -16.12
C LYS A 125 17.86 3.65 -15.06
N VAL A 126 17.50 3.15 -13.88
CA VAL A 126 18.50 2.58 -12.96
C VAL A 126 19.08 1.33 -13.60
N ASN A 127 20.41 1.14 -13.53
CA ASN A 127 21.03 -0.08 -14.04
C ASN A 127 20.44 -1.30 -13.31
N GLU A 128 20.11 -2.35 -14.04
CA GLU A 128 19.30 -3.43 -13.48
C GLU A 128 19.99 -4.31 -12.43
N ILE A 129 21.32 -4.36 -12.41
CA ILE A 129 22.09 -5.06 -11.38
C ILE A 129 22.10 -4.18 -10.12
N TYR A 130 22.39 -2.90 -10.27
CA TYR A 130 22.32 -1.93 -9.17
C TYR A 130 20.91 -1.80 -8.59
N ALA A 131 19.86 -1.97 -9.39
CA ALA A 131 18.47 -1.94 -8.94
C ALA A 131 18.09 -3.12 -8.03
N VAL A 132 18.84 -4.23 -8.03
CA VAL A 132 18.55 -5.41 -7.22
C VAL A 132 18.61 -5.08 -5.73
N LEU A 133 19.69 -4.44 -5.28
CA LEU A 133 19.91 -4.12 -3.87
C LEU A 133 18.81 -3.22 -3.26
N PRO A 134 18.48 -2.04 -3.84
CA PRO A 134 17.41 -1.22 -3.32
C PRO A 134 16.04 -1.90 -3.46
N ALA A 135 15.77 -2.64 -4.54
CA ALA A 135 14.50 -3.37 -4.66
C ALA A 135 14.30 -4.41 -3.56
N PHE A 136 15.35 -5.16 -3.25
CA PHE A 136 15.37 -6.11 -2.15
C PHE A 136 15.22 -5.41 -0.80
N GLY A 137 16.06 -4.40 -0.52
CA GLY A 137 16.04 -3.64 0.73
C GLY A 137 14.68 -3.00 1.03
N ILE A 138 14.07 -2.35 0.03
CA ILE A 138 12.74 -1.75 0.14
C ILE A 138 11.68 -2.81 0.42
N THR A 139 11.79 -3.99 -0.18
CA THR A 139 10.82 -5.07 0.05
C THR A 139 10.91 -5.62 1.46
N VAL A 140 12.11 -5.84 2.00
CA VAL A 140 12.25 -6.45 3.33
C VAL A 140 12.00 -5.45 4.47
N MET A 141 12.11 -4.15 4.20
CA MET A 141 11.89 -3.09 5.21
C MET A 141 10.47 -2.50 5.20
N GLN A 142 9.57 -3.02 4.36
CA GLN A 142 8.26 -2.42 4.18
C GLN A 142 7.31 -2.62 5.37
N PRO A 143 6.42 -1.65 5.66
CA PRO A 143 5.50 -1.72 6.80
C PRO A 143 4.55 -2.92 6.81
N GLN A 144 4.22 -3.44 5.63
CA GLN A 144 3.27 -4.53 5.43
C GLN A 144 3.77 -5.85 6.05
N LEU A 145 5.10 -6.04 6.16
CA LEU A 145 5.68 -7.23 6.78
C LEU A 145 5.21 -7.37 8.24
N PHE A 146 5.09 -6.26 8.96
CA PHE A 146 4.61 -6.22 10.33
C PHE A 146 3.13 -6.53 10.47
N ARG A 147 2.36 -6.53 9.38
CA ARG A 147 0.92 -6.84 9.40
C ARG A 147 0.65 -8.34 9.47
N LEU A 148 1.64 -9.19 9.13
CA LEU A 148 1.56 -10.64 9.30
C LEU A 148 1.25 -11.06 10.75
N LEU A 149 1.50 -10.19 11.73
CA LEU A 149 1.25 -10.49 13.14
C LEU A 149 -0.20 -10.26 13.59
N GLY A 150 -1.06 -9.58 12.82
CA GLY A 150 -2.42 -9.30 13.30
C GLY A 150 -3.40 -8.68 12.31
N HIS A 151 -2.94 -8.24 11.15
CA HIS A 151 -3.78 -7.69 10.09
C HIS A 151 -3.43 -8.38 8.77
N LEU A 152 -3.74 -9.66 8.69
CA LEU A 152 -3.24 -10.54 7.63
C LEU A 152 -3.62 -10.03 6.23
N ALA A 153 -4.85 -9.54 6.04
CA ALA A 153 -5.27 -9.04 4.73
C ALA A 153 -4.59 -7.73 4.32
N LEU A 154 -3.83 -7.08 5.21
CA LEU A 154 -3.02 -5.90 4.89
C LEU A 154 -1.56 -6.24 4.57
N SER A 155 -1.15 -7.51 4.67
CA SER A 155 0.25 -7.89 4.45
C SER A 155 0.62 -7.99 2.96
N TYR A 156 -0.35 -7.95 2.05
CA TYR A 156 -0.11 -8.04 0.60
C TYR A 156 0.62 -6.82 0.08
N SER A 157 1.94 -6.90 0.08
CA SER A 157 2.76 -5.71 -0.02
C SER A 157 3.01 -5.21 -1.45
N PHE A 158 2.75 -6.05 -2.45
CA PHE A 158 2.94 -5.70 -3.86
C PHE A 158 1.97 -4.60 -4.32
N PHE A 159 0.95 -4.28 -3.51
CA PHE A 159 -0.20 -3.55 -4.01
C PHE A 159 0.12 -2.10 -4.42
N ILE A 160 1.02 -1.43 -3.71
CA ILE A 160 1.46 -0.06 -4.02
C ILE A 160 2.40 -0.07 -5.23
N PRO A 161 3.48 -0.88 -5.29
CA PRO A 161 4.31 -1.00 -6.48
C PRO A 161 3.53 -1.36 -7.74
N LEU A 162 2.56 -2.28 -7.64
CA LEU A 162 1.74 -2.66 -8.80
C LEU A 162 0.80 -1.53 -9.23
N THR A 163 0.17 -0.81 -8.29
CA THR A 163 -0.60 0.40 -8.61
C THR A 163 0.26 1.40 -9.40
N TRP A 164 1.50 1.62 -8.94
CA TRP A 164 2.44 2.51 -9.62
C TRP A 164 2.82 1.99 -11.01
N LEU A 165 3.16 0.71 -11.16
CA LEU A 165 3.50 0.12 -12.46
C LEU A 165 2.35 0.22 -13.47
N LEU A 166 1.12 -0.07 -13.04
CA LEU A 166 -0.07 0.03 -13.88
C LEU A 166 -0.32 1.48 -14.30
N LEU A 167 -0.16 2.44 -13.38
CA LEU A 167 -0.22 3.87 -13.70
C LEU A 167 0.82 4.25 -14.76
N LEU A 168 2.08 3.83 -14.60
CA LEU A 168 3.12 4.11 -15.60
C LEU A 168 2.81 3.46 -16.95
N LYS A 169 2.22 2.26 -16.97
CA LYS A 169 1.78 1.62 -18.22
C LYS A 169 0.64 2.40 -18.87
N PHE A 170 -0.32 2.88 -18.09
CA PHE A 170 -1.41 3.73 -18.57
C PHE A 170 -0.91 5.05 -19.18
N ILE A 171 0.10 5.68 -18.57
CA ILE A 171 0.67 6.95 -19.05
C ILE A 171 1.36 6.77 -20.41
N GLU A 172 2.11 5.69 -20.59
CA GLU A 172 2.96 5.46 -21.76
C GLU A 172 2.25 4.79 -22.95
N THR A 173 1.18 4.04 -22.69
CA THR A 173 0.50 3.25 -23.71
C THR A 173 -0.47 4.07 -24.56
N SER A 174 -0.70 3.62 -25.80
CA SER A 174 -1.82 4.09 -26.64
C SER A 174 -3.15 3.46 -26.19
N LYS A 175 -3.12 2.28 -25.56
CA LYS A 175 -4.31 1.52 -25.10
C LYS A 175 -4.85 2.01 -23.75
N LYS A 176 -5.09 3.31 -23.60
CA LYS A 176 -5.45 3.95 -22.33
C LYS A 176 -6.72 3.40 -21.68
N ILE A 177 -7.73 3.07 -22.49
CA ILE A 177 -9.00 2.50 -21.99
C ILE A 177 -8.75 1.12 -21.36
N PHE A 178 -8.03 0.23 -22.04
CA PHE A 178 -7.70 -1.10 -21.53
C PHE A 178 -7.01 -1.02 -20.16
N PHE A 179 -5.96 -0.19 -20.05
CA PHE A 179 -5.25 -0.04 -18.77
C PHE A 179 -6.10 0.65 -17.69
N SER A 180 -7.04 1.53 -18.06
CA SER A 180 -7.98 2.11 -17.10
C SER A 180 -8.92 1.06 -16.52
N VAL A 181 -9.42 0.14 -17.36
CA VAL A 181 -10.25 -0.99 -16.91
C VAL A 181 -9.44 -1.95 -16.04
N VAL A 182 -8.20 -2.28 -16.43
CA VAL A 182 -7.30 -3.13 -15.63
C VAL A 182 -7.05 -2.51 -14.25
N ILE A 183 -6.74 -1.21 -14.19
CA ILE A 183 -6.56 -0.48 -12.92
C ILE A 183 -7.84 -0.52 -12.07
N SER A 184 -9.00 -0.29 -12.69
CA SER A 184 -10.29 -0.29 -12.00
C SER A 184 -10.61 -1.66 -11.37
N ILE A 185 -10.47 -2.74 -12.15
CA ILE A 185 -10.67 -4.11 -11.68
C ILE A 185 -9.68 -4.44 -10.57
N TYR A 186 -8.41 -4.06 -10.74
CA TYR A 186 -7.38 -4.29 -9.75
C TYR A 186 -7.68 -3.59 -8.41
N ILE A 187 -8.06 -2.31 -8.44
CA ILE A 187 -8.44 -1.57 -7.22
C ILE A 187 -9.70 -2.17 -6.58
N LEU A 188 -10.66 -2.63 -7.38
CA LEU A 188 -11.84 -3.33 -6.88
C LEU A 188 -11.45 -4.64 -6.17
N ILE A 189 -10.53 -5.43 -6.74
CA ILE A 189 -9.98 -6.61 -6.08
C ILE A 189 -9.33 -6.24 -4.74
N LEU A 190 -8.54 -5.16 -4.69
CA LEU A 190 -7.94 -4.69 -3.43
C LEU A 190 -8.99 -4.32 -2.38
N PHE A 191 -10.09 -3.66 -2.76
CA PHE A 191 -11.19 -3.36 -1.84
C PHE A 191 -11.78 -4.62 -1.20
N PHE A 192 -11.92 -5.70 -1.99
CA PHE A 192 -12.41 -6.99 -1.50
C PHE A 192 -11.32 -7.88 -0.87
N ILE A 193 -10.03 -7.58 -1.02
CA ILE A 193 -9.00 -8.19 -0.16
C ILE A 193 -9.10 -7.54 1.22
N HIS A 194 -9.03 -6.21 1.25
CA HIS A 194 -9.29 -5.40 2.44
C HIS A 194 -9.60 -3.96 2.02
N GLY A 195 -10.68 -3.37 2.56
CA GLY A 195 -11.09 -2.00 2.24
C GLY A 195 -9.99 -0.93 2.33
N TYR A 196 -9.01 -1.07 3.24
CA TYR A 196 -7.87 -0.15 3.32
C TYR A 196 -6.93 -0.25 2.11
N LEU A 197 -6.64 -1.44 1.59
CA LEU A 197 -5.77 -1.59 0.41
C LEU A 197 -6.38 -0.87 -0.80
N GLY A 198 -7.68 -1.06 -1.02
CA GLY A 198 -8.43 -0.37 -2.07
C GLY A 198 -8.43 1.15 -1.90
N MET A 199 -8.71 1.64 -0.69
CA MET A 199 -8.68 3.08 -0.42
C MET A 199 -7.29 3.70 -0.58
N ILE A 200 -6.23 3.04 -0.09
CA ILE A 200 -4.86 3.51 -0.24
C ILE A 200 -4.49 3.60 -1.73
N ALA A 201 -4.77 2.57 -2.52
CA ALA A 201 -4.49 2.57 -3.95
C ALA A 201 -5.30 3.64 -4.71
N ALA A 202 -6.60 3.78 -4.42
CA ALA A 202 -7.45 4.81 -5.03
C ALA A 202 -6.98 6.23 -4.65
N SER A 203 -6.64 6.47 -3.38
CA SER A 203 -6.11 7.76 -2.92
C SER A 203 -4.75 8.08 -3.53
N PHE A 204 -3.91 7.09 -3.79
CA PHE A 204 -2.65 7.29 -4.50
C PHE A 204 -2.90 7.82 -5.92
N LEU A 205 -3.81 7.20 -6.68
CA LEU A 205 -4.16 7.64 -8.03
C LEU A 205 -4.84 9.01 -8.04
N LEU A 206 -5.79 9.27 -7.14
CA LEU A 206 -6.42 10.59 -7.01
C LEU A 206 -5.38 11.68 -6.73
N SER A 207 -4.43 11.41 -5.82
CA SER A 207 -3.35 12.34 -5.49
C SER A 207 -2.45 12.60 -6.69
N TYR A 208 -2.13 11.57 -7.48
CA TYR A 208 -1.41 11.73 -8.75
C TYR A 208 -2.17 12.64 -9.72
N TYR A 209 -3.47 12.39 -9.93
CA TYR A 209 -4.29 13.17 -10.85
C TYR A 209 -4.46 14.63 -10.43
N ILE A 210 -4.50 14.92 -9.14
CA ILE A 210 -4.51 16.30 -8.63
C ILE A 210 -3.27 17.04 -9.10
N PHE A 211 -2.08 16.48 -8.88
CA PHE A 211 -0.83 17.13 -9.28
C PHE A 211 -0.65 17.13 -10.80
N ASP A 212 -1.00 16.04 -11.49
CA ASP A 212 -0.96 16.01 -12.96
C ASP A 212 -1.84 17.10 -13.57
N PHE A 213 -3.04 17.32 -13.03
CA PHE A 213 -3.91 18.43 -13.43
C PHE A 213 -3.27 19.81 -13.16
N ILE A 214 -2.62 20.00 -12.00
CA ILE A 214 -1.94 21.26 -11.67
C ILE A 214 -0.79 21.55 -12.65
N PHE A 215 0.07 20.55 -12.92
CA PHE A 215 1.27 20.72 -13.74
C PHE A 215 1.02 20.64 -15.26
N ASN A 216 -0.12 20.10 -15.70
CA ASN A 216 -0.49 19.94 -17.11
C ASN A 216 -1.81 20.62 -17.48
N LYS A 217 -2.29 21.56 -16.65
CA LYS A 217 -3.62 22.22 -16.72
C LYS A 217 -4.11 22.59 -18.13
N LYS A 218 -3.23 23.19 -18.96
CA LYS A 218 -3.57 23.66 -20.32
C LYS A 218 -4.00 22.52 -21.25
N THR A 219 -3.35 21.36 -21.14
CA THR A 219 -3.61 20.18 -21.97
C THR A 219 -4.77 19.36 -21.39
N THR A 220 -4.85 19.30 -20.06
CA THR A 220 -5.76 18.42 -19.33
C THR A 220 -7.20 18.91 -19.34
N TYR A 221 -7.45 20.20 -19.08
CA TYR A 221 -8.81 20.74 -18.95
C TYR A 221 -9.65 20.62 -20.24
N LYS A 222 -9.00 20.71 -21.40
CA LYS A 222 -9.68 20.58 -22.70
C LYS A 222 -10.08 19.14 -23.04
N ASN A 223 -9.51 18.15 -22.35
CA ASN A 223 -9.69 16.74 -22.68
C ASN A 223 -10.71 16.07 -21.74
N LYS A 224 -11.99 16.04 -22.14
CA LYS A 224 -13.06 15.42 -21.33
C LYS A 224 -12.80 13.94 -21.00
N ILE A 225 -12.07 13.21 -21.85
CA ILE A 225 -11.73 11.80 -21.58
C ILE A 225 -10.80 11.63 -20.37
N TYR A 226 -10.06 12.68 -20.01
CA TYR A 226 -9.19 12.67 -18.84
C TYR A 226 -9.98 12.47 -17.54
N PHE A 227 -11.10 13.19 -17.39
CA PHE A 227 -11.98 13.05 -16.23
C PHE A 227 -12.64 11.66 -16.19
N LEU A 228 -12.91 11.06 -17.35
CA LEU A 228 -13.38 9.68 -17.43
C LEU A 228 -12.32 8.70 -16.90
N TYR A 229 -11.03 8.91 -17.21
CA TYR A 229 -9.97 8.07 -16.65
C TYR A 229 -9.86 8.20 -15.13
N ILE A 230 -9.93 9.42 -14.58
CA ILE A 230 -9.96 9.63 -13.13
C ILE A 230 -11.12 8.85 -12.51
N PHE A 231 -12.32 9.03 -13.09
CA PHE A 231 -13.52 8.38 -12.61
C PHE A 231 -13.38 6.86 -12.64
N VAL A 232 -13.06 6.27 -13.80
CA VAL A 232 -12.95 4.81 -13.97
C VAL A 232 -11.87 4.21 -13.10
N GLN A 233 -10.70 4.84 -12.99
CA GLN A 233 -9.57 4.27 -12.27
C GLN A 233 -9.70 4.38 -10.75
N SER A 234 -10.24 5.49 -10.23
CA SER A 234 -10.19 5.78 -8.79
C SER A 234 -11.56 5.86 -8.11
N VAL A 235 -12.57 6.42 -8.77
CA VAL A 235 -13.88 6.71 -8.16
C VAL A 235 -14.85 5.55 -8.36
N LEU A 236 -14.93 5.00 -9.56
CA LEU A 236 -15.81 3.90 -9.92
C LEU A 236 -15.61 2.65 -9.02
N PRO A 237 -14.40 2.12 -8.77
CA PRO A 237 -14.24 0.95 -7.91
C PRO A 237 -14.66 1.23 -6.46
N LEU A 238 -14.41 2.45 -5.96
CA LEU A 238 -14.90 2.89 -4.65
C LEU A 238 -16.42 2.95 -4.60
N LEU A 239 -17.07 3.50 -5.64
CA LEU A 239 -18.54 3.53 -5.71
C LEU A 239 -19.12 2.13 -5.75
N ILE A 240 -18.58 1.23 -6.59
CA ILE A 240 -19.01 -0.17 -6.66
C ILE A 240 -18.90 -0.83 -5.29
N PHE A 241 -17.75 -0.69 -4.61
CA PHE A 241 -17.54 -1.26 -3.28
C PHE A 241 -18.50 -0.67 -2.23
N ARG A 242 -18.73 0.65 -2.26
CA ARG A 242 -19.64 1.33 -1.33
C ARG A 242 -21.10 0.93 -1.55
N TYR A 243 -21.54 0.87 -2.80
CA TYR A 243 -22.89 0.41 -3.12
C TYR A 243 -23.06 -1.06 -2.75
N PHE A 244 -22.05 -1.90 -2.99
CA PHE A 244 -22.06 -3.28 -2.52
C PHE A 244 -22.35 -3.35 -1.02
N ILE A 245 -21.57 -2.65 -0.18
CA ILE A 245 -21.82 -2.57 1.28
C ILE A 245 -23.25 -2.09 1.57
N ALA A 246 -23.67 -0.99 0.93
CA ALA A 246 -24.99 -0.41 1.20
C ALA A 246 -26.17 -1.36 0.88
N PHE A 247 -26.00 -2.30 -0.06
CA PHE A 247 -27.02 -3.29 -0.41
C PHE A 247 -26.89 -4.60 0.37
N THR A 248 -25.69 -4.98 0.81
CA THR A 248 -25.44 -6.30 1.44
C THR A 248 -25.36 -6.24 2.96
N ASP A 249 -25.07 -5.08 3.54
CA ASP A 249 -24.92 -4.90 4.97
C ASP A 249 -26.19 -4.32 5.61
N ASN A 250 -27.03 -5.20 6.13
CA ASN A 250 -28.32 -4.85 6.74
C ASN A 250 -28.28 -4.88 8.28
N HIS A 251 -27.10 -4.80 8.89
CA HIS A 251 -26.95 -4.91 10.35
C HIS A 251 -27.47 -3.65 11.06
N PRO A 252 -28.46 -3.77 11.97
CA PRO A 252 -29.00 -2.64 12.70
C PRO A 252 -27.95 -2.06 13.67
N GLY A 253 -27.94 -0.74 13.83
CA GLY A 253 -27.06 -0.07 14.79
C GLY A 253 -25.58 0.00 14.40
N ARG A 254 -25.24 -0.27 13.13
CA ARG A 254 -23.86 -0.11 12.64
C ARG A 254 -23.39 1.33 12.83
N THR A 255 -22.23 1.50 13.46
CA THR A 255 -21.67 2.83 13.65
C THR A 255 -21.27 3.46 12.32
N ASP A 256 -21.69 4.71 12.12
CA ASP A 256 -21.30 5.57 11.01
C ASP A 256 -20.05 6.41 11.34
N ASN A 257 -19.53 6.29 12.56
CA ASN A 257 -18.41 7.08 13.08
C ASN A 257 -17.49 6.23 13.97
N PRO A 258 -16.74 5.28 13.39
CA PRO A 258 -15.84 4.43 14.15
C PRO A 258 -14.69 5.24 14.78
N TRP A 259 -14.31 4.90 16.01
CA TRP A 259 -13.21 5.55 16.71
C TRP A 259 -11.85 5.20 16.09
N GLY A 260 -10.90 6.14 16.19
CA GLY A 260 -9.49 5.89 15.88
C GLY A 260 -8.86 6.87 14.90
N PHE A 261 -9.64 7.60 14.09
CA PHE A 261 -9.14 8.50 13.03
C PHE A 261 -7.99 9.40 13.49
N PHE A 262 -8.13 10.06 14.64
CA PHE A 262 -7.13 10.97 15.18
C PHE A 262 -6.06 10.27 16.03
N PHE A 263 -6.24 9.00 16.41
CA PHE A 263 -5.32 8.25 17.28
C PHE A 263 -4.38 7.36 16.47
N TYR A 264 -4.91 6.59 15.53
CA TYR A 264 -4.18 5.67 14.67
C TYR A 264 -3.70 6.36 13.40
N ARG A 265 -2.86 7.37 13.60
CA ARG A 265 -2.27 8.22 12.55
C ARG A 265 -0.76 8.01 12.47
N ALA A 266 -0.16 8.44 11.36
CA ALA A 266 1.27 8.62 11.28
C ALA A 266 1.67 9.93 11.99
N ASP A 267 2.88 9.98 12.50
CA ASP A 267 3.52 11.20 12.98
C ASP A 267 4.96 11.23 12.43
N TRP A 268 5.69 12.32 12.67
CA TRP A 268 7.04 12.48 12.11
C TRP A 268 7.99 11.34 12.54
N ASP A 269 7.85 10.86 13.77
CA ASP A 269 8.67 9.80 14.35
C ASP A 269 8.34 8.41 13.78
N THR A 270 7.09 8.14 13.37
CA THR A 270 6.74 6.87 12.71
C THR A 270 7.28 6.76 11.29
N VAL A 271 7.70 7.87 10.68
CA VAL A 271 8.16 7.97 9.28
C VAL A 271 9.68 8.18 9.19
N PHE A 272 10.27 8.97 10.09
CA PHE A 272 11.68 9.37 10.01
C PHE A 272 12.57 8.74 11.08
N ILE A 273 12.00 8.06 12.08
CA ILE A 273 12.77 7.37 13.12
C ILE A 273 12.56 5.86 12.99
N ALA A 274 13.64 5.09 13.18
CA ALA A 274 13.57 3.64 13.17
C ALA A 274 12.62 3.15 14.28
N ASN A 275 11.74 2.21 13.94
CA ASN A 275 10.78 1.62 14.86
C ASN A 275 11.30 0.37 15.57
N HIS A 276 12.40 -0.22 15.11
CA HIS A 276 12.95 -1.48 15.60
C HIS A 276 14.45 -1.40 15.95
N PRO A 277 14.97 -2.34 16.76
CA PRO A 277 16.41 -2.48 17.01
C PRO A 277 17.21 -2.69 15.70
N PRO A 278 18.50 -2.30 15.68
CA PRO A 278 19.27 -1.77 16.82
C PRO A 278 19.11 -0.26 17.03
N LEU A 279 18.49 0.46 16.09
CA LEU A 279 18.47 1.93 16.10
C LEU A 279 17.40 2.51 17.04
N ASN A 280 16.23 1.89 17.13
CA ASN A 280 15.12 2.41 17.93
C ASN A 280 15.47 2.67 19.42
N PRO A 281 16.14 1.73 20.15
CA PRO A 281 16.52 1.97 21.54
C PRO A 281 17.51 3.13 21.73
N LEU A 282 18.33 3.45 20.74
CA LEU A 282 19.24 4.60 20.80
C LEU A 282 18.47 5.91 20.70
N TRP A 283 17.47 5.97 19.81
CA TRP A 283 16.65 7.17 19.64
C TRP A 283 15.79 7.49 20.87
N HIS A 284 15.22 6.47 21.53
CA HIS A 284 14.43 6.68 22.76
C HIS A 284 15.23 7.27 23.92
N LYS A 285 16.57 7.19 23.90
CA LYS A 285 17.42 7.86 24.90
C LYS A 285 17.60 9.35 24.63
N ILE A 286 17.40 9.79 23.39
CA ILE A 286 17.71 11.16 22.92
C ILE A 286 16.43 11.96 22.68
N LEU A 287 15.39 11.30 22.18
CA LEU A 287 14.15 11.92 21.72
C LEU A 287 12.95 11.33 22.46
N ASN A 288 11.97 12.18 22.77
CA ASN A 288 10.67 11.71 23.25
C ASN A 288 9.82 11.26 22.06
N ILE A 289 9.76 9.93 21.85
CA ILE A 289 9.17 9.29 20.66
C ILE A 289 7.95 8.46 21.08
N HIS A 290 6.87 8.58 20.33
CA HIS A 290 5.62 7.83 20.52
C HIS A 290 5.13 7.25 19.20
N GLN A 291 5.70 6.12 18.80
CA GLN A 291 5.38 5.49 17.53
C GLN A 291 4.15 4.58 17.62
N THR A 292 3.09 4.94 16.88
CA THR A 292 1.90 4.08 16.75
C THR A 292 2.14 2.97 15.73
N TRP A 293 1.72 1.74 16.03
CA TRP A 293 1.85 0.59 15.12
C TRP A 293 1.19 0.84 13.77
N GLU A 294 0.09 1.59 13.77
CA GLU A 294 -0.70 1.92 12.58
C GLU A 294 -0.05 2.97 11.68
N GLY A 295 0.83 3.81 12.24
CA GLY A 295 1.54 4.87 11.53
C GLY A 295 2.93 4.48 11.02
N TRP A 296 3.42 3.27 11.31
CA TRP A 296 4.76 2.84 10.91
C TRP A 296 4.95 2.90 9.40
N ALA A 297 5.89 3.75 8.98
CA ALA A 297 6.29 3.96 7.59
C ALA A 297 7.74 4.46 7.50
N TYR A 298 8.62 3.93 8.36
CA TYR A 298 10.02 4.36 8.45
C TYR A 298 10.75 4.22 7.11
N ILE A 299 11.23 5.33 6.55
CA ILE A 299 11.78 5.38 5.18
C ILE A 299 13.24 4.91 5.06
N GLY A 300 13.86 4.52 6.18
CA GLY A 300 15.26 4.08 6.20
C GLY A 300 16.28 5.23 6.17
N ILE A 301 17.46 4.98 6.73
CA ILE A 301 18.53 5.98 6.84
C ILE A 301 19.03 6.45 5.48
N THR A 302 19.13 5.55 4.49
CA THR A 302 19.57 5.88 3.13
C THR A 302 18.65 6.91 2.47
N SER A 303 17.34 6.75 2.60
CA SER A 303 16.37 7.70 2.06
C SER A 303 16.42 9.03 2.82
N ILE A 304 16.62 9.01 4.14
CA ILE A 304 16.79 10.23 4.94
C ILE A 304 18.02 11.02 4.47
N ILE A 305 19.15 10.34 4.24
CA ILE A 305 20.36 10.97 3.69
C ILE A 305 20.08 11.56 2.30
N ALA A 306 19.46 10.78 1.40
CA ALA A 306 19.13 11.24 0.04
C ALA A 306 18.22 12.49 0.06
N VAL A 307 17.16 12.47 0.86
CA VAL A 307 16.26 13.62 1.03
C VAL A 307 17.00 14.82 1.63
N THR A 308 17.87 14.60 2.62
CA THR A 308 18.67 15.67 3.24
C THR A 308 19.62 16.31 2.22
N VAL A 309 20.34 15.51 1.43
CA VAL A 309 21.22 16.00 0.36
C VAL A 309 20.42 16.77 -0.69
N PHE A 310 19.26 16.27 -1.11
CA PHE A 310 18.35 16.96 -2.03
C PHE A 310 17.91 18.32 -1.47
N LEU A 311 17.54 18.40 -0.19
CA LEU A 311 17.13 19.65 0.45
C LEU A 311 18.29 20.65 0.55
N ILE A 312 19.49 20.22 0.98
CA ILE A 312 20.68 21.08 1.07
C ILE A 312 21.02 21.67 -0.30
N ARG A 313 21.04 20.84 -1.36
CA ARG A 313 21.32 21.30 -2.72
C ARG A 313 20.24 22.25 -3.25
N SER A 314 18.97 21.98 -2.94
CA SER A 314 17.85 22.87 -3.29
C SER A 314 17.97 24.23 -2.58
N ILE A 315 18.38 24.26 -1.32
CA ILE A 315 18.63 25.50 -0.57
C ILE A 315 19.79 26.28 -1.19
N LYS A 316 20.91 25.60 -1.49
CA LYS A 316 22.08 26.23 -2.14
C LYS A 316 21.69 26.85 -3.49
N LYS A 317 21.00 26.09 -4.34
CA LYS A 317 20.49 26.56 -5.64
C LYS A 317 19.51 27.72 -5.49
N SER A 318 18.66 27.70 -4.45
CA SER A 318 17.72 28.78 -4.17
C SER A 318 18.44 30.07 -3.74
N SER A 319 19.48 29.94 -2.92
CA SER A 319 20.31 31.03 -2.45
C SER A 319 21.09 31.67 -3.60
N GLU A 320 21.76 30.87 -4.43
CA GLU A 320 22.51 31.35 -5.61
C GLU A 320 21.60 32.10 -6.60
N ASN A 321 20.36 31.64 -6.78
CA ASN A 321 19.41 32.22 -7.72
C ASN A 321 18.47 33.28 -7.11
N HIS A 322 18.60 33.58 -5.81
CA HIS A 322 17.72 34.49 -5.06
C HIS A 322 16.20 34.20 -5.23
N LYS A 323 15.85 32.94 -5.51
CA LYS A 323 14.48 32.47 -5.78
C LYS A 323 14.36 31.04 -5.30
N ILE A 324 13.20 30.67 -4.73
CA ILE A 324 12.93 29.29 -4.33
C ILE A 324 13.00 28.38 -5.57
N ARG A 325 14.00 27.49 -5.60
CA ARG A 325 14.26 26.52 -6.67
C ARG A 325 14.64 25.18 -6.07
N LEU A 326 13.93 24.14 -6.48
CA LEU A 326 14.26 22.77 -6.13
C LEU A 326 15.35 22.22 -7.06
N ASP A 327 16.24 21.40 -6.51
CA ASP A 327 17.28 20.72 -7.29
C ASP A 327 16.73 19.47 -7.97
N LEU A 328 16.01 19.69 -9.06
CA LEU A 328 15.38 18.63 -9.85
C LEU A 328 16.31 18.02 -10.89
N ASP A 329 17.59 18.39 -10.91
CA ASP A 329 18.54 18.01 -11.96
C ASP A 329 18.72 16.47 -12.04
N PHE A 330 18.55 15.78 -10.91
CA PHE A 330 18.68 14.31 -10.81
C PHE A 330 17.33 13.59 -10.78
N ILE A 331 16.24 14.33 -10.89
CA ILE A 331 14.85 13.82 -11.00
C ILE A 331 14.21 14.47 -12.24
N GLU A 332 14.82 14.27 -13.40
CA GLU A 332 14.35 14.88 -14.66
C GLU A 332 12.93 14.43 -15.07
N ASN A 333 12.53 13.23 -14.66
CA ASN A 333 11.25 12.67 -15.07
C ASN A 333 10.07 13.38 -14.36
N LYS A 334 9.31 14.19 -15.12
CA LYS A 334 8.14 14.92 -14.62
C LYS A 334 7.10 14.01 -13.94
N ASN A 335 6.87 12.80 -14.44
CA ASN A 335 5.93 11.87 -13.80
C ASN A 335 6.43 11.42 -12.43
N LEU A 336 7.74 11.21 -12.27
CA LEU A 336 8.33 10.90 -10.96
C LEU A 336 8.12 12.05 -9.97
N GLN A 337 8.31 13.30 -10.40
CA GLN A 337 8.04 14.48 -9.56
C GLN A 337 6.58 14.54 -9.11
N ILE A 338 5.63 14.32 -10.01
CA ILE A 338 4.18 14.27 -9.71
C ILE A 338 3.89 13.16 -8.71
N ILE A 339 4.49 11.97 -8.88
CA ILE A 339 4.31 10.82 -7.98
C ILE A 339 4.89 11.10 -6.59
N ILE A 340 6.06 11.74 -6.49
CA ILE A 340 6.63 12.18 -5.21
C ILE A 340 5.66 13.14 -4.51
N LEU A 341 5.15 14.15 -5.21
CA LEU A 341 4.19 15.09 -4.64
C LEU A 341 2.88 14.42 -4.21
N ALA A 342 2.37 13.49 -5.02
CA ALA A 342 1.21 12.67 -4.67
C ALA A 342 1.44 11.89 -3.37
N SER A 343 2.63 11.31 -3.21
CA SER A 343 3.00 10.57 -2.00
C SER A 343 3.09 11.47 -0.76
N ILE A 344 3.59 12.70 -0.92
CA ILE A 344 3.63 13.71 0.16
C ILE A 344 2.21 14.10 0.56
N LEU A 345 1.32 14.34 -0.40
CA LEU A 345 -0.10 14.65 -0.09
C LEU A 345 -0.76 13.52 0.71
N THR A 346 -0.51 12.26 0.33
CA THR A 346 -1.02 11.11 1.10
C THR A 346 -0.38 10.97 2.48
N LEU A 347 0.90 11.36 2.64
CA LEU A 347 1.54 11.43 3.96
C LEU A 347 0.87 12.47 4.85
N LEU A 348 0.62 13.68 4.34
CA LEU A 348 -0.05 14.74 5.10
C LEU A 348 -1.46 14.32 5.53
N PHE A 349 -2.18 13.59 4.66
CA PHE A 349 -3.45 12.96 5.01
C PHE A 349 -3.28 11.89 6.11
N SER A 350 -2.27 11.02 6.01
CA SER A 350 -1.98 9.98 7.00
C SER A 350 -1.62 10.52 8.39
N MET A 351 -1.08 11.74 8.45
CA MET A 351 -0.78 12.47 9.69
C MET A 351 -2.00 13.21 10.26
N ALA A 352 -3.14 13.13 9.58
CA ALA A 352 -4.33 13.93 9.83
C ALA A 352 -4.05 15.45 9.89
N LEU A 353 -2.99 15.93 9.20
CA LEU A 353 -2.48 17.27 9.39
C LEU A 353 -3.50 18.37 9.04
N PRO A 354 -4.22 18.31 7.90
CA PRO A 354 -5.24 19.33 7.58
C PRO A 354 -6.32 19.43 8.67
N PHE A 355 -6.75 18.28 9.21
CA PHE A 355 -7.81 18.19 10.22
C PHE A 355 -7.35 18.66 11.60
N ARG A 356 -6.08 18.42 11.94
CA ARG A 356 -5.44 18.92 13.17
C ARG A 356 -5.16 20.42 13.11
N ALA A 357 -4.92 20.97 11.92
CA ALA A 357 -4.65 22.39 11.69
C ALA A 357 -5.92 23.27 11.60
N GLY A 358 -7.05 22.80 12.16
CA GLY A 358 -8.29 23.57 12.25
C GLY A 358 -9.40 23.15 11.29
N LEU A 359 -9.16 22.23 10.34
CA LEU A 359 -10.18 21.76 9.40
C LEU A 359 -10.95 20.53 9.90
N ARG A 360 -11.10 20.37 11.23
CA ARG A 360 -11.78 19.21 11.82
C ARG A 360 -13.22 19.06 11.33
N PHE A 361 -13.91 20.17 11.08
CA PHE A 361 -15.29 20.21 10.57
C PHE A 361 -15.47 19.48 9.23
N ILE A 362 -14.42 19.34 8.40
CA ILE A 362 -14.50 18.60 7.14
C ILE A 362 -14.84 17.13 7.39
N THR A 363 -14.36 16.57 8.50
CA THR A 363 -14.69 15.19 8.86
C THR A 363 -16.19 15.05 9.14
N ASP A 364 -16.84 16.10 9.66
CA ASP A 364 -18.29 16.10 9.88
C ASP A 364 -19.10 16.19 8.59
N TRP A 365 -18.56 16.85 7.57
CA TRP A 365 -19.25 17.07 6.29
C TRP A 365 -19.04 15.94 5.29
N ILE A 366 -17.96 15.16 5.42
CA ILE A 366 -17.62 14.06 4.51
C ILE A 366 -17.64 12.74 5.30
N PRO A 367 -18.79 12.04 5.37
CA PRO A 367 -18.92 10.80 6.13
C PRO A 367 -17.90 9.71 5.76
N LEU A 368 -17.45 9.69 4.49
CA LEU A 368 -16.42 8.74 4.04
C LEU A 368 -15.11 8.88 4.83
N ILE A 369 -14.75 10.09 5.26
CA ILE A 369 -13.51 10.33 6.02
C ILE A 369 -13.65 9.78 7.45
N LYS A 370 -14.85 9.89 8.05
CA LYS A 370 -15.13 9.36 9.40
C LYS A 370 -15.05 7.83 9.48
N GLN A 371 -15.26 7.14 8.37
CA GLN A 371 -15.20 5.67 8.33
C GLN A 371 -13.78 5.12 8.58
N PHE A 372 -12.74 5.94 8.47
CA PHE A 372 -11.38 5.51 8.74
C PHE A 372 -11.07 5.43 10.24
N ARG A 373 -10.87 4.19 10.71
CA ARG A 373 -10.26 3.91 12.03
C ARG A 373 -8.78 4.30 12.08
N SER A 374 -8.02 4.13 11.01
CA SER A 374 -6.56 4.18 11.03
C SER A 374 -6.00 4.83 9.76
N VAL A 375 -5.89 6.15 9.77
CA VAL A 375 -5.33 6.92 8.65
C VAL A 375 -3.82 6.79 8.50
N GLY A 376 -3.11 6.34 9.54
CA GLY A 376 -1.64 6.19 9.49
C GLY A 376 -1.14 5.26 8.39
N ARG A 377 -1.95 4.27 8.00
CA ARG A 377 -1.66 3.31 6.92
C ARG A 377 -1.47 3.96 5.55
N PHE A 378 -2.00 5.17 5.34
CA PHE A 378 -1.78 5.91 4.08
C PHE A 378 -0.33 6.37 3.90
N ALA A 379 0.48 6.38 4.97
CA ALA A 379 1.91 6.68 4.91
C ALA A 379 2.71 5.63 4.11
N TRP A 380 2.15 4.44 3.86
CA TRP A 380 2.82 3.38 3.09
C TRP A 380 3.10 3.80 1.64
N ILE A 381 2.28 4.68 1.06
CA ILE A 381 2.53 5.25 -0.27
C ILE A 381 3.81 6.08 -0.24
N PHE A 382 3.95 6.93 0.78
CA PHE A 382 5.15 7.74 0.98
C PHE A 382 6.38 6.87 1.16
N TYR A 383 6.31 5.84 2.01
CA TYR A 383 7.38 4.86 2.16
C TYR A 383 7.82 4.29 0.81
N CYS A 384 6.89 3.73 0.03
CA CYS A 384 7.21 3.11 -1.25
C CYS A 384 7.78 4.10 -2.26
N VAL A 385 7.15 5.28 -2.39
CA VAL A 385 7.55 6.27 -3.40
C VAL A 385 8.89 6.91 -3.05
N ILE A 386 9.10 7.31 -1.80
CA ILE A 386 10.31 8.07 -1.42
C ILE A 386 11.55 7.20 -1.40
N THR A 387 11.44 5.93 -1.00
CA THR A 387 12.57 5.00 -0.97
C THR A 387 13.04 4.64 -2.39
N ILE A 388 12.09 4.39 -3.31
CA ILE A 388 12.38 4.19 -4.73
C ILE A 388 12.97 5.46 -5.35
N SER A 389 12.36 6.62 -5.09
CA SER A 389 12.82 7.90 -5.63
C SER A 389 14.21 8.29 -5.11
N SER A 390 14.51 8.01 -3.84
CA SER A 390 15.83 8.19 -3.23
C SER A 390 16.88 7.32 -3.91
N SER A 391 16.53 6.07 -4.22
CA SER A 391 17.42 5.15 -4.94
C SER A 391 17.73 5.64 -6.35
N ILE A 392 16.72 6.16 -7.06
CA ILE A 392 16.90 6.78 -8.39
C ILE A 392 17.78 8.02 -8.29
N TYR A 393 17.53 8.89 -7.31
CA TYR A 393 18.29 10.11 -7.09
C TYR A 393 19.77 9.82 -6.83
N LEU A 394 20.07 8.91 -5.89
CA LEU A 394 21.45 8.53 -5.55
C LEU A 394 22.17 7.91 -6.76
N PHE A 395 21.51 7.03 -7.50
CA PHE A 395 22.10 6.42 -8.70
C PHE A 395 22.40 7.46 -9.80
N ASN A 396 21.53 8.45 -9.97
CA ASN A 396 21.78 9.52 -10.93
C ASN A 396 22.90 10.43 -10.45
N LEU A 397 23.04 10.65 -9.14
CA LEU A 397 24.10 11.47 -8.56
C LEU A 397 25.48 10.83 -8.73
N GLU A 398 25.59 9.50 -8.63
CA GLU A 398 26.85 8.75 -8.85
C GLU A 398 27.40 8.85 -10.29
N LYS A 399 26.55 9.19 -11.27
CA LYS A 399 26.97 9.33 -12.68
C LYS A 399 27.72 10.63 -12.97
N TYR A 400 27.76 11.56 -12.02
CA TYR A 400 28.41 12.87 -12.12
C TYR A 400 29.54 12.94 -11.10
#